data_AF-A0A963KT96-F1
#
_entry.id   AF-A0A963KT96-F1
#
_cell.length_a   1.000
_cell.length_b   1.000
_cell.length_c   1.000
_cell.angle_alpha   90.00
_cell.angle_beta   90.00
_cell.angle_gamma   90.00
#
_symmetry.space_group_name_H-M   'P 1'
#
loop_
_entity.id
_entity.type
_entity.pdbx_description
1 polymer ?
#
loop_
_entity_poly.entity_id
_entity_poly.type
_entity_poly.pdbx_seq_one_letter_code
_entity_poly.pdbx_strand_id
1 'polypeptide(L)'
;MKPYRWMAAATVAAALAAAGMTGRPAWAVYMLGLWHYAVYVLAFTHRAVPHRRFMQDALAAKTLAMLVFVWTWLPAGPHPLSVITVAAGFALNAWGATVLGTKRTHYGHERLGLPFSRIERAPFSFTAHPMLHGNVIAFAGSLLEPAFRSAWWPLAVLHIAMNLLLLAMERAGPACLARIRSDIAVLAGLALGGTALAAGSDGGWPVWVSLAMALSFAGLLYREYRGVEETSKPAEGECA
;
A
#
# COMPACT_ATOMS: atom_id res chain seq x y z
N MET A 1 16.08 -17.54 -13.83
CA MET A 1 15.55 -16.40 -13.04
C MET A 1 14.04 -16.41 -13.14
N LYS A 2 13.32 -16.46 -12.02
CA LYS A 2 11.85 -16.54 -12.07
C LYS A 2 11.25 -15.23 -12.62
N PRO A 3 10.23 -15.28 -13.50
CA PRO A 3 9.69 -14.17 -14.29
C PRO A 3 8.92 -13.10 -13.48
N TYR A 4 9.22 -12.85 -12.21
CA TYR A 4 8.46 -11.91 -11.38
C TYR A 4 9.25 -10.70 -10.91
N ARG A 5 10.59 -10.81 -10.77
CA ARG A 5 11.42 -9.66 -10.34
C ARG A 5 11.38 -8.53 -11.37
N TRP A 6 11.14 -8.87 -12.64
CA TRP A 6 11.00 -7.89 -13.70
C TRP A 6 9.67 -7.15 -13.65
N MET A 7 8.56 -7.74 -13.17
CA MET A 7 7.27 -7.04 -13.12
C MET A 7 7.27 -5.93 -12.08
N ALA A 8 7.82 -6.22 -10.89
CA ALA A 8 8.04 -5.19 -9.88
C ALA A 8 8.97 -4.11 -10.44
N ALA A 9 10.15 -4.48 -10.96
CA ALA A 9 11.08 -3.53 -11.54
C ALA A 9 10.50 -2.72 -12.72
N ALA A 10 9.68 -3.34 -13.57
CA ALA A 10 9.02 -2.68 -14.70
C ALA A 10 7.95 -1.71 -14.23
N THR A 11 7.22 -2.02 -13.17
CA THR A 11 6.26 -1.10 -12.56
C THR A 11 6.96 0.10 -11.97
N VAL A 12 8.03 -0.14 -11.22
CA VAL A 12 8.90 0.92 -10.68
C VAL A 12 9.42 1.79 -11.82
N ALA A 13 9.99 1.18 -12.86
CA ALA A 13 10.52 1.89 -14.01
C ALA A 13 9.43 2.68 -14.73
N ALA A 14 8.23 2.12 -14.93
CA ALA A 14 7.11 2.80 -15.57
C ALA A 14 6.60 3.98 -14.73
N ALA A 15 6.49 3.82 -13.41
CA ALA A 15 6.07 4.91 -12.51
C ALA A 15 7.11 6.04 -12.50
N LEU A 16 8.40 5.71 -12.44
CA LEU A 16 9.49 6.69 -12.49
C LEU A 16 9.60 7.35 -13.88
N ALA A 17 9.45 6.59 -14.95
CA ALA A 17 9.47 7.11 -16.32
C ALA A 17 8.29 8.06 -16.56
N ALA A 18 7.08 7.70 -16.15
CA ALA A 18 5.92 8.59 -16.23
C ALA A 18 6.13 9.86 -15.39
N ALA A 19 6.64 9.74 -14.16
CA ALA A 19 7.00 10.90 -13.34
C ALA A 19 8.05 11.80 -14.02
N GLY A 20 9.07 11.21 -14.64
CA GLY A 20 10.11 11.94 -15.38
C GLY A 20 9.58 12.63 -16.64
N MET A 21 8.78 11.93 -17.45
CA MET A 21 8.17 12.46 -18.68
C MET A 21 7.17 13.59 -18.40
N THR A 22 6.48 13.53 -17.25
CA THR A 22 5.53 14.56 -16.85
C THR A 22 6.18 15.71 -16.10
N GLY A 23 7.38 15.53 -15.55
CA GLY A 23 7.98 16.46 -14.59
C GLY A 23 7.22 16.52 -13.25
N ARG A 24 6.42 15.49 -12.92
CA ARG A 24 5.50 15.49 -11.78
C ARG A 24 5.77 14.30 -10.88
N PRO A 25 6.74 14.39 -9.96
CA PRO A 25 7.21 13.23 -9.23
C PRO A 25 6.21 12.74 -8.16
N ALA A 26 5.20 13.56 -7.83
CA ALA A 26 4.02 13.12 -7.09
C ALA A 26 3.39 11.85 -7.68
N TRP A 27 3.34 11.73 -9.00
CA TRP A 27 2.75 10.57 -9.69
C TRP A 27 3.38 9.25 -9.30
N ALA A 28 4.71 9.22 -9.21
CA ALA A 28 5.41 8.03 -8.77
C ALA A 28 5.05 7.68 -7.32
N VAL A 29 4.90 8.67 -6.42
CA VAL A 29 4.48 8.41 -5.03
C VAL A 29 3.07 7.83 -4.98
N TYR A 30 2.12 8.38 -5.72
CA TYR A 30 0.74 7.86 -5.75
C TYR A 30 0.70 6.43 -6.29
N MET A 31 1.32 6.17 -7.44
CA MET A 31 1.28 4.85 -8.08
C MET A 31 1.94 3.78 -7.20
N LEU A 32 3.09 4.09 -6.61
CA LEU A 32 3.81 3.15 -5.74
C LEU A 32 3.09 2.96 -4.39
N GLY A 33 2.50 4.01 -3.85
CA GLY A 33 1.68 3.93 -2.63
C GLY A 33 0.41 3.09 -2.84
N LEU A 34 -0.29 3.29 -3.96
CA LEU A 34 -1.47 2.49 -4.33
C LEU A 34 -1.10 1.04 -4.61
N TRP A 35 0.04 0.81 -5.25
CA TRP A 35 0.57 -0.55 -5.44
C TRP A 35 0.73 -1.27 -4.10
N HIS A 36 1.39 -0.63 -3.13
CA HIS A 36 1.55 -1.23 -1.81
C HIS A 36 0.21 -1.71 -1.23
N TYR A 37 -0.86 -0.90 -1.31
CA TYR A 37 -2.19 -1.31 -0.87
C TYR A 37 -2.82 -2.41 -1.70
N ALA A 38 -2.71 -2.34 -3.04
CA ALA A 38 -3.22 -3.39 -3.92
C ALA A 38 -2.61 -4.75 -3.60
N VAL A 39 -1.31 -4.80 -3.31
CA VAL A 39 -0.62 -6.02 -2.86
C VAL A 39 -1.21 -6.57 -1.57
N TYR A 40 -1.52 -5.72 -0.59
CA TYR A 40 -2.17 -6.15 0.66
C TYR A 40 -3.57 -6.71 0.41
N VAL A 41 -4.41 -5.98 -0.35
CA VAL A 41 -5.80 -6.40 -0.62
C VAL A 41 -5.84 -7.73 -1.37
N LEU A 42 -5.04 -7.87 -2.44
CA LEU A 42 -4.96 -9.08 -3.23
C LEU A 42 -4.37 -10.26 -2.44
N ALA A 43 -3.35 -10.03 -1.62
CA ALA A 43 -2.75 -11.05 -0.77
C ALA A 43 -3.74 -11.58 0.27
N PHE A 44 -4.52 -10.68 0.88
CA PHE A 44 -5.54 -11.04 1.85
C PHE A 44 -6.67 -11.84 1.22
N THR A 45 -7.12 -11.40 0.03
CA THR A 45 -8.27 -11.97 -0.67
C THR A 45 -7.95 -13.35 -1.26
N HIS A 46 -7.00 -13.42 -2.20
CA HIS A 46 -6.81 -14.64 -2.98
C HIS A 46 -5.96 -15.66 -2.25
N ARG A 47 -5.07 -15.20 -1.36
CA ARG A 47 -4.14 -16.03 -0.57
C ARG A 47 -3.23 -16.97 -1.37
N ALA A 48 -3.30 -16.94 -2.70
CA ALA A 48 -2.63 -17.88 -3.60
C ALA A 48 -1.10 -17.69 -3.63
N VAL A 49 -0.62 -16.46 -3.37
CA VAL A 49 0.82 -16.16 -3.40
C VAL A 49 1.50 -16.52 -2.07
N PRO A 50 2.60 -17.31 -2.05
CA PRO A 50 3.28 -17.65 -0.79
C PRO A 50 3.59 -16.44 0.10
N HIS A 51 3.39 -16.56 1.42
CA HIS A 51 3.52 -15.42 2.35
C HIS A 51 4.88 -14.71 2.27
N ARG A 52 5.99 -15.47 2.14
CA ARG A 52 7.34 -14.90 1.95
C ARG A 52 7.40 -13.95 0.75
N ARG A 53 6.73 -14.31 -0.35
CA ARG A 53 6.72 -13.51 -1.57
C ARG A 53 5.87 -12.25 -1.39
N PHE A 54 4.68 -12.38 -0.82
CA PHE A 54 3.87 -11.22 -0.45
C PHE A 54 4.66 -10.22 0.40
N MET A 55 5.38 -10.69 1.41
CA MET A 55 6.21 -9.84 2.27
C MET A 55 7.31 -9.11 1.48
N GLN A 56 7.96 -9.79 0.53
CA GLN A 56 8.97 -9.17 -0.34
C GLN A 56 8.35 -8.07 -1.22
N ASP A 57 7.21 -8.35 -1.85
CA ASP A 57 6.52 -7.40 -2.73
C ASP A 57 6.00 -6.19 -1.93
N ALA A 58 5.41 -6.43 -0.76
CA ALA A 58 4.93 -5.40 0.17
C ALA A 58 6.06 -4.47 0.65
N LEU A 59 7.19 -5.03 1.07
CA LEU A 59 8.36 -4.28 1.54
C LEU A 59 9.01 -3.49 0.41
N ALA A 60 9.12 -4.08 -0.78
CA ALA A 60 9.67 -3.41 -1.95
C ALA A 60 8.82 -2.20 -2.35
N ALA A 61 7.50 -2.38 -2.48
CA ALA A 61 6.57 -1.30 -2.81
C ALA A 61 6.61 -0.17 -1.76
N LYS A 62 6.58 -0.52 -0.46
CA LYS A 62 6.66 0.46 0.63
C LYS A 62 7.98 1.23 0.62
N THR A 63 9.11 0.52 0.53
CA THR A 63 10.45 1.13 0.55
C THR A 63 10.60 2.11 -0.61
N LEU A 64 10.19 1.71 -1.81
CA LEU A 64 10.30 2.58 -2.96
C LEU A 64 9.36 3.77 -2.88
N ALA A 65 8.10 3.59 -2.46
CA ALA A 65 7.18 4.70 -2.26
C ALA A 65 7.76 5.73 -1.26
N MET A 66 8.41 5.26 -0.18
CA MET A 66 9.09 6.12 0.78
C MET A 66 10.32 6.83 0.17
N LEU A 67 11.14 6.13 -0.61
CA LEU A 67 12.30 6.74 -1.28
C LEU A 67 11.87 7.85 -2.25
N VAL A 68 10.84 7.59 -3.07
CA VAL A 68 10.30 8.59 -3.98
C VAL A 68 9.69 9.75 -3.19
N PHE A 69 8.94 9.47 -2.11
CA PHE A 69 8.41 10.52 -1.24
C PHE A 69 9.53 11.43 -0.70
N VAL A 70 10.59 10.86 -0.10
CA VAL A 70 11.72 11.63 0.41
C VAL A 70 12.42 12.42 -0.70
N TRP A 71 12.64 11.79 -1.86
CA TRP A 71 13.24 12.43 -3.04
C TRP A 71 12.45 13.64 -3.52
N THR A 72 11.12 13.60 -3.42
CA THR A 72 10.25 14.71 -3.81
C THR A 72 10.07 15.78 -2.75
N TRP A 73 10.03 15.36 -1.49
CA TRP A 73 9.65 16.21 -0.38
C TRP A 73 10.84 16.98 0.18
N LEU A 74 12.02 16.36 0.25
CA LEU A 74 13.20 17.00 0.83
C LEU A 74 13.70 18.22 0.01
N PRO A 75 13.76 18.19 -1.34
CA PRO A 75 14.18 19.36 -2.12
C PRO A 75 13.20 20.53 -2.07
N ALA A 76 11.95 20.31 -1.64
CA ALA A 76 10.98 21.38 -1.44
C ALA A 76 11.29 22.27 -0.23
N GLY A 77 12.34 21.95 0.54
CA GLY A 77 12.78 22.73 1.70
C GLY A 77 11.76 22.71 2.84
N PRO A 78 11.36 21.52 3.33
CA PRO A 78 10.28 21.42 4.32
C PRO A 78 10.65 22.12 5.62
N HIS A 79 9.65 22.76 6.23
CA HIS A 79 9.78 23.41 7.52
C HIS A 79 10.20 22.38 8.60
N PRO A 80 11.05 22.75 9.59
CA PRO A 80 11.51 21.81 10.62
C PRO A 80 10.39 21.08 11.36
N LEU A 81 9.26 21.76 11.60
CA LEU A 81 8.09 21.13 12.21
C LEU A 81 7.53 19.99 11.36
N SER A 82 7.41 20.18 10.04
CA SER A 82 6.98 19.15 9.09
C SER A 82 7.92 17.95 9.15
N VAL A 83 9.25 18.21 9.18
CA VAL A 83 10.26 17.15 9.30
C VAL A 83 10.11 16.36 10.59
N ILE A 84 9.96 17.03 11.72
CA ILE A 84 9.79 16.38 13.03
C ILE A 84 8.51 15.54 13.03
N THR A 85 7.39 16.08 12.53
CA THR A 85 6.12 15.37 12.49
C THR A 85 6.18 14.14 11.58
N VAL A 86 6.75 14.27 10.37
CA VAL A 86 6.95 13.17 9.43
C VAL A 86 7.84 12.08 10.03
N ALA A 87 8.97 12.48 10.61
CA ALA A 87 9.90 11.57 11.26
C ALA A 87 9.26 10.83 12.45
N ALA A 88 8.49 11.52 13.29
CA ALA A 88 7.78 10.91 14.41
C ALA A 88 6.75 9.87 13.93
N GLY A 89 6.00 10.17 12.86
CA GLY A 89 5.05 9.23 12.27
C GLY A 89 5.73 7.96 11.71
N PHE A 90 6.85 8.11 11.01
CA PHE A 90 7.64 6.97 10.53
C PHE A 90 8.32 6.19 11.65
N ALA A 91 8.82 6.87 12.68
CA ALA A 91 9.40 6.23 13.86
C ALA A 91 8.37 5.37 14.59
N LEU A 92 7.14 5.87 14.77
CA LEU A 92 6.05 5.10 15.39
C LEU A 92 5.67 3.87 14.54
N ASN A 93 5.65 4.01 13.21
CA ASN A 93 5.48 2.89 12.29
C ASN A 93 6.58 1.82 12.44
N ALA A 94 7.84 2.26 12.47
CA ALA A 94 8.99 1.37 12.61
C ALA A 94 8.96 0.66 13.97
N TRP A 95 8.68 1.38 15.04
CA TRP A 95 8.57 0.81 16.39
C TRP A 95 7.41 -0.20 16.51
N GLY A 96 6.25 0.10 15.92
CA GLY A 96 5.16 -0.86 15.84
C GLY A 96 5.57 -2.13 15.07
N ALA A 97 6.22 -1.97 13.91
CA ALA A 97 6.68 -3.10 13.11
C ALA A 97 7.74 -3.96 13.81
N THR A 98 8.67 -3.37 14.57
CA THR A 98 9.71 -4.12 15.31
C THR A 98 9.12 -4.90 16.48
N VAL A 99 8.15 -4.31 17.19
CA VAL A 99 7.49 -4.95 18.34
C VAL A 99 6.55 -6.08 17.91
N LEU A 100 5.82 -5.88 16.82
CA LEU A 100 4.90 -6.88 16.26
C LEU A 100 5.65 -8.02 15.53
N GLY A 101 6.77 -7.68 14.90
CA GLY A 101 7.59 -8.57 14.09
C GLY A 101 7.03 -8.77 12.68
N THR A 102 7.92 -9.05 11.73
CA THR A 102 7.61 -9.03 10.29
C THR A 102 6.48 -9.96 9.89
N LYS A 103 6.38 -11.15 10.49
CA LYS A 103 5.32 -12.13 10.14
C LYS A 103 3.93 -11.60 10.50
N ARG A 104 3.75 -11.06 11.71
CA ARG A 104 2.45 -10.56 12.18
C ARG A 104 2.03 -9.29 11.44
N THR A 105 2.97 -8.39 11.14
CA THR A 105 2.73 -7.18 10.33
C THR A 105 2.18 -7.47 8.93
N HIS A 106 2.40 -8.68 8.40
CA HIS A 106 2.03 -9.08 7.04
C HIS A 106 0.96 -10.19 7.07
N TYR A 107 -0.12 -10.00 7.83
CA TYR A 107 -1.23 -10.96 7.94
C TYR A 107 -0.81 -12.33 8.46
N GLY A 108 0.09 -12.36 9.44
CA GLY A 108 0.55 -13.62 10.02
C GLY A 108 -0.58 -14.41 10.69
N HIS A 109 -1.57 -13.74 11.27
CA HIS A 109 -2.74 -14.42 11.83
C HIS A 109 -3.61 -15.04 10.72
N GLU A 110 -3.95 -14.25 9.70
CA GLU A 110 -4.93 -14.62 8.68
C GLU A 110 -4.37 -15.56 7.61
N ARG A 111 -3.06 -15.49 7.34
CA ARG A 111 -2.39 -16.24 6.27
C ARG A 111 -1.47 -17.34 6.75
N LEU A 112 -0.90 -17.23 7.95
CA LEU A 112 -0.05 -18.27 8.53
C LEU A 112 -0.71 -19.01 9.69
N GLY A 113 -1.94 -18.65 10.06
CA GLY A 113 -2.64 -19.26 11.20
C GLY A 113 -1.94 -19.00 12.53
N LEU A 114 -1.15 -17.92 12.65
CA LEU A 114 -0.54 -17.59 13.94
C LEU A 114 -1.63 -17.34 14.98
N PRO A 115 -1.49 -17.82 16.22
CA PRO A 115 -2.51 -17.61 17.23
C PRO A 115 -2.73 -16.13 17.49
N PHE A 116 -3.99 -15.77 17.76
CA PHE A 116 -4.33 -14.44 18.24
C PHE A 116 -3.54 -14.17 19.54
N SER A 117 -2.87 -13.03 19.59
CA SER A 117 -2.06 -12.63 20.75
C SER A 117 -2.12 -11.12 20.85
N ARG A 118 -2.58 -10.64 22.01
CA ARG A 118 -2.54 -9.21 22.32
C ARG A 118 -1.12 -8.84 22.68
N ILE A 119 -0.57 -7.83 22.00
CA ILE A 119 0.75 -7.31 22.31
C ILE A 119 0.59 -6.20 23.36
N GLU A 120 1.12 -6.43 24.56
CA GLU A 120 0.99 -5.48 25.69
C GLU A 120 2.20 -4.55 25.83
N ARG A 121 3.23 -4.71 25.01
CA ARG A 121 4.40 -3.84 25.01
C ARG A 121 4.15 -2.59 24.17
N ALA A 122 4.73 -1.46 24.59
CA ALA A 122 4.70 -0.23 23.82
C ALA A 122 5.29 -0.45 22.40
N PRO A 123 4.67 0.13 21.34
CA PRO A 123 3.61 1.14 21.40
C PRO A 123 2.18 0.56 21.44
N PHE A 124 2.01 -0.77 21.39
CA PHE A 124 0.69 -1.42 21.39
C PHE A 124 -0.05 -1.35 22.74
N SER A 125 0.67 -1.06 23.83
CA SER A 125 0.08 -0.76 25.14
C SER A 125 -0.79 0.50 25.13
N PHE A 126 -0.53 1.45 24.22
CA PHE A 126 -1.21 2.75 24.16
C PHE A 126 -2.36 2.76 23.14
N THR A 127 -2.20 2.04 22.04
CA THR A 127 -3.19 1.96 20.96
C THR A 127 -3.10 0.61 20.28
N ALA A 128 -4.22 0.09 19.79
CA ALA A 128 -4.26 -1.17 19.04
C ALA A 128 -3.54 -1.07 17.68
N HIS A 129 -3.46 0.12 17.08
CA HIS A 129 -2.96 0.32 15.73
C HIS A 129 -1.92 1.45 15.63
N PRO A 130 -0.78 1.36 16.36
CA PRO A 130 0.23 2.43 16.39
C PRO A 130 0.77 2.77 15.00
N MET A 131 0.87 1.78 14.11
CA MET A 131 1.32 1.98 12.73
C MET A 131 0.34 2.85 11.91
N LEU A 132 -0.98 2.67 12.09
CA LEU A 132 -1.98 3.51 11.42
C LEU A 132 -1.89 4.96 11.89
N HIS A 133 -1.76 5.16 13.21
CA HIS A 133 -1.52 6.49 13.76
C HIS A 133 -0.22 7.10 13.22
N GLY A 134 0.85 6.31 13.12
CA GLY A 134 2.11 6.74 12.53
C GLY A 134 1.95 7.23 11.09
N ASN A 135 1.17 6.51 10.26
CA ASN A 135 0.86 6.96 8.90
C ASN A 135 0.10 8.29 8.91
N VAL A 136 -0.96 8.40 9.72
CA VAL A 136 -1.75 9.65 9.83
C VAL A 136 -0.88 10.82 10.24
N ILE A 137 -0.02 10.65 11.26
CA ILE A 137 0.92 11.67 11.73
C ILE A 137 1.88 12.06 10.60
N ALA A 138 2.46 11.09 9.89
CA ALA A 138 3.41 11.38 8.82
C ALA A 138 2.76 12.18 7.67
N PHE A 139 1.56 11.80 7.24
CA PHE A 139 0.83 12.55 6.20
C PHE A 139 0.39 13.93 6.69
N ALA A 140 -0.09 14.04 7.94
CA ALA A 140 -0.43 15.34 8.53
C ALA A 140 0.78 16.28 8.55
N GLY A 141 1.97 15.77 8.91
CA GLY A 141 3.23 16.50 8.83
C GLY A 141 3.52 16.98 7.41
N SER A 142 3.40 16.10 6.41
CA SER A 142 3.63 16.49 5.01
C SER A 142 2.69 17.60 4.53
N LEU A 143 1.45 17.66 5.03
CA LEU A 143 0.45 18.68 4.69
C LEU A 143 0.68 20.02 5.41
N LEU A 144 1.65 20.11 6.33
CA LEU A 144 2.09 21.40 6.86
C LEU A 144 2.76 22.24 5.78
N GLU A 145 3.36 21.60 4.76
CA GLU A 145 3.98 22.30 3.63
C GLU A 145 2.94 22.77 2.60
N PRO A 146 2.89 24.07 2.25
CA PRO A 146 1.92 24.59 1.29
C PRO A 146 1.94 23.89 -0.07
N ALA A 147 3.13 23.61 -0.60
CA ALA A 147 3.30 22.93 -1.89
C ALA A 147 2.78 21.49 -1.89
N PHE A 148 2.87 20.80 -0.75
CA PHE A 148 2.29 19.47 -0.58
C PHE A 148 0.79 19.56 -0.33
N ARG A 149 0.33 20.53 0.45
CA ARG A 149 -1.10 20.70 0.71
C ARG A 149 -1.88 20.97 -0.57
N SER A 150 -1.36 21.73 -1.52
CA SER A 150 -2.07 22.03 -2.76
C SER A 150 -2.19 20.83 -3.70
N ALA A 151 -1.12 20.04 -3.86
CA ALA A 151 -1.09 18.96 -4.87
C ALA A 151 -1.19 17.52 -4.30
N TRP A 152 -0.95 17.32 -3.01
CA TRP A 152 -0.77 16.00 -2.39
C TRP A 152 -1.84 15.67 -1.34
N TRP A 153 -2.75 16.59 -1.02
CA TRP A 153 -3.87 16.29 -0.12
C TRP A 153 -4.71 15.08 -0.57
N PRO A 154 -4.96 14.82 -1.88
CA PRO A 154 -5.70 13.63 -2.27
C PRO A 154 -4.95 12.34 -1.93
N LEU A 155 -3.61 12.34 -1.98
CA LEU A 155 -2.78 11.20 -1.58
C LEU A 155 -2.99 10.88 -0.11
N ALA A 156 -2.95 11.90 0.75
CA ALA A 156 -3.14 11.74 2.18
C ALA A 156 -4.52 11.15 2.49
N VAL A 157 -5.58 11.68 1.86
CA VAL A 157 -6.95 11.17 2.00
C VAL A 157 -7.04 9.73 1.52
N LEU A 158 -6.51 9.42 0.34
CA LEU A 158 -6.55 8.08 -0.24
C LEU A 158 -5.78 7.08 0.63
N HIS A 159 -4.62 7.47 1.15
CA HIS A 159 -3.82 6.64 2.03
C HIS A 159 -4.56 6.33 3.35
N ILE A 160 -5.22 7.33 3.94
CA ILE A 160 -6.08 7.13 5.12
C ILE A 160 -7.25 6.19 4.78
N ALA A 161 -7.94 6.41 3.67
CA ALA A 161 -9.05 5.56 3.23
C ALA A 161 -8.61 4.10 3.01
N MET A 162 -7.44 3.89 2.41
CA MET A 162 -6.88 2.54 2.22
C MET A 162 -6.48 1.88 3.53
N ASN A 163 -5.91 2.63 4.49
CA ASN A 163 -5.65 2.12 5.83
C ASN A 163 -6.93 1.67 6.54
N LEU A 164 -8.00 2.46 6.44
CA LEU A 164 -9.31 2.11 6.99
C LEU A 164 -9.92 0.89 6.29
N LEU A 165 -9.75 0.78 4.98
CA LEU A 165 -10.16 -0.40 4.22
C LEU A 165 -9.43 -1.66 4.73
N LEU A 166 -8.10 -1.61 4.89
CA LEU A 166 -7.35 -2.76 5.42
C LEU A 166 -7.81 -3.14 6.83
N LEU A 167 -8.10 -2.14 7.68
CA LEU A 167 -8.63 -2.38 9.02
C LEU A 167 -10.04 -3.01 8.97
N ALA A 168 -10.91 -2.53 8.09
CA ALA A 168 -12.23 -3.11 7.87
C ALA A 168 -12.12 -4.56 7.38
N MET A 169 -11.15 -4.85 6.51
CA MET A 169 -10.88 -6.21 6.03
C MET A 169 -10.41 -7.13 7.16
N GLU A 170 -9.47 -6.67 7.98
CA GLU A 170 -9.01 -7.39 9.16
C GLU A 170 -10.17 -7.70 10.11
N ARG A 171 -11.05 -6.71 10.36
CA ARG A 171 -12.19 -6.87 11.27
C ARG A 171 -13.28 -7.79 10.74
N ALA A 172 -13.57 -7.72 9.44
CA ALA A 172 -14.60 -8.52 8.79
C ALA A 172 -14.19 -9.99 8.62
N GLY A 173 -12.88 -10.26 8.59
CA GLY A 173 -12.32 -11.59 8.45
C GLY A 173 -12.56 -12.21 7.05
N PRO A 174 -12.12 -13.46 6.85
CA PRO A 174 -12.08 -14.08 5.52
C PRO A 174 -13.47 -14.38 4.96
N ALA A 175 -14.41 -14.78 5.82
CA ALA A 175 -15.74 -15.24 5.44
C ALA A 175 -16.64 -14.11 4.89
N CYS A 176 -16.52 -12.90 5.44
CA CYS A 176 -17.30 -11.75 4.97
C CYS A 176 -16.78 -11.21 3.62
N LEU A 177 -15.46 -11.32 3.39
CA LEU A 177 -14.81 -10.81 2.18
C LEU A 177 -14.95 -11.73 0.96
N ALA A 178 -15.24 -13.02 1.13
CA ALA A 178 -15.68 -13.85 0.01
C ALA A 178 -16.97 -13.31 -0.65
N ARG A 179 -17.74 -12.47 0.08
CA ARG A 179 -19.00 -11.86 -0.36
C ARG A 179 -18.81 -10.50 -1.01
N ILE A 180 -17.79 -9.73 -0.60
CA ILE A 180 -17.38 -8.52 -1.29
C ILE A 180 -16.54 -8.99 -2.47
N ARG A 181 -16.96 -8.71 -3.71
CA ARG A 181 -16.06 -8.88 -4.87
C ARG A 181 -14.85 -7.95 -4.67
N SER A 182 -13.83 -8.43 -3.99
CA SER A 182 -12.53 -7.79 -3.73
C SER A 182 -11.94 -7.12 -4.96
N ASP A 183 -12.20 -7.70 -6.12
CA ASP A 183 -11.82 -7.23 -7.44
C ASP A 183 -12.41 -5.84 -7.70
N ILE A 184 -13.66 -5.61 -7.28
CA ILE A 184 -14.33 -4.31 -7.36
C ILE A 184 -13.69 -3.31 -6.40
N ALA A 185 -13.29 -3.72 -5.19
CA ALA A 185 -12.65 -2.80 -4.24
C ALA A 185 -11.26 -2.36 -4.71
N VAL A 186 -10.47 -3.28 -5.30
CA VAL A 186 -9.17 -2.96 -5.91
C VAL A 186 -9.35 -2.06 -7.13
N LEU A 187 -10.27 -2.41 -8.03
CA LEU A 187 -10.55 -1.61 -9.23
C LEU A 187 -11.14 -0.24 -8.87
N ALA A 188 -12.02 -0.15 -7.87
CA ALA A 188 -12.58 1.11 -7.39
C ALA A 188 -11.53 1.97 -6.70
N GLY A 189 -10.67 1.40 -5.84
CA GLY A 189 -9.58 2.14 -5.20
C GLY A 189 -8.58 2.71 -6.20
N LEU A 190 -8.29 1.97 -7.27
CA LEU A 190 -7.39 2.40 -8.34
C LEU A 190 -8.04 3.40 -9.30
N ALA A 191 -9.33 3.22 -9.63
CA ALA A 191 -10.10 4.19 -10.37
C ALA A 191 -10.22 5.52 -9.59
N LEU A 192 -10.54 5.45 -8.29
CA LEU A 192 -10.60 6.60 -7.39
C LEU A 192 -9.25 7.29 -7.27
N GLY A 193 -8.17 6.52 -7.14
CA GLY A 193 -6.80 7.05 -7.15
C GLY A 193 -6.45 7.77 -8.45
N GLY A 194 -6.79 7.18 -9.60
CA GLY A 194 -6.60 7.78 -10.92
C GLY A 194 -7.41 9.07 -11.10
N THR A 195 -8.66 9.11 -10.62
CA THR A 195 -9.49 10.32 -10.66
C THR A 195 -9.04 11.40 -9.68
N ALA A 196 -8.60 11.03 -8.48
CA ALA A 196 -8.07 11.97 -7.49
C ALA A 196 -6.77 12.62 -7.98
N LEU A 197 -5.93 11.84 -8.64
CA LEU A 197 -4.73 12.30 -9.34
C LEU A 197 -5.04 13.26 -10.49
N ALA A 198 -6.09 12.98 -11.26
CA ALA A 198 -6.57 13.87 -12.32
C ALA A 198 -7.12 15.18 -11.77
N ALA A 199 -7.83 15.14 -10.65
CA ALA A 199 -8.41 16.32 -10.00
C ALA A 199 -7.35 17.22 -9.35
N GLY A 200 -6.26 16.65 -8.82
CA GLY A 200 -5.14 17.41 -8.24
C GLY A 200 -4.12 17.92 -9.26
N SER A 201 -4.42 17.83 -10.55
CA SER A 201 -3.46 18.02 -11.63
C SER A 201 -3.74 19.33 -12.40
N ASP A 202 -3.04 20.41 -12.04
CA ASP A 202 -3.18 21.74 -12.68
C ASP A 202 -2.68 21.85 -14.15
N GLY A 203 -2.43 20.73 -14.85
CA GLY A 203 -1.53 20.71 -16.03
C GLY A 203 -2.01 19.96 -17.26
N GLY A 204 -3.31 19.71 -17.45
CA GLY A 204 -3.82 19.09 -18.68
C GLY A 204 -3.34 17.65 -18.96
N TRP A 205 -2.78 16.96 -17.96
CA TRP A 205 -2.38 15.56 -18.10
C TRP A 205 -3.62 14.70 -18.37
N PRO A 206 -3.62 13.83 -19.40
CA PRO A 206 -4.84 13.14 -19.77
C PRO A 206 -5.18 12.08 -18.72
N VAL A 207 -6.34 12.24 -18.07
CA VAL A 207 -6.88 11.32 -17.05
C VAL A 207 -6.87 9.86 -17.52
N TRP A 208 -7.12 9.65 -18.81
CA TRP A 208 -7.16 8.32 -19.40
C TRP A 208 -5.80 7.62 -19.42
N VAL A 209 -4.67 8.35 -19.52
CA VAL A 209 -3.33 7.75 -19.45
C VAL A 209 -3.09 7.18 -18.05
N SER A 210 -3.45 7.97 -17.04
CA SER A 210 -3.35 7.62 -15.63
C SER A 210 -4.20 6.42 -15.27
N LEU A 211 -5.44 6.40 -15.76
CA LEU A 211 -6.34 5.26 -15.62
C LEU A 211 -5.78 4.03 -16.34
N ALA A 212 -5.30 4.16 -17.58
CA ALA A 212 -4.73 3.06 -18.34
C ALA A 212 -3.51 2.45 -17.63
N MET A 213 -2.61 3.28 -17.10
CA MET A 213 -1.46 2.82 -16.30
C MET A 213 -1.90 2.11 -15.03
N ALA A 214 -2.80 2.72 -14.25
CA ALA A 214 -3.30 2.14 -13.01
C ALA A 214 -4.02 0.81 -13.25
N LEU A 215 -4.85 0.72 -14.29
CA LEU A 215 -5.58 -0.50 -14.67
C LEU A 215 -4.66 -1.58 -15.23
N SER A 216 -3.70 -1.23 -16.07
CA SER A 216 -2.70 -2.18 -16.57
C SER A 216 -1.92 -2.78 -15.42
N PHE A 217 -1.52 -1.92 -14.48
CA PHE A 217 -0.83 -2.34 -13.28
C PHE A 217 -1.70 -3.24 -12.38
N ALA A 218 -2.97 -2.85 -12.18
CA ALA A 218 -3.96 -3.66 -11.46
C ALA A 218 -4.11 -5.05 -12.07
N GLY A 219 -4.28 -5.12 -13.40
CA GLY A 219 -4.47 -6.37 -14.12
C GLY A 219 -3.26 -7.30 -14.01
N LEU A 220 -2.05 -6.75 -14.05
CA LEU A 220 -0.82 -7.51 -13.87
C LEU A 220 -0.72 -8.09 -12.45
N LEU A 221 -0.95 -7.28 -11.42
CA LEU A 221 -0.98 -7.77 -10.03
C LEU A 221 -2.10 -8.78 -9.81
N TYR A 222 -3.29 -8.50 -10.32
CA TYR A 222 -4.45 -9.37 -10.17
C TYR A 222 -4.18 -10.75 -10.78
N ARG A 223 -3.68 -10.80 -12.01
CA ARG A 223 -3.32 -12.06 -12.67
C ARG A 223 -2.30 -12.85 -11.84
N GLU A 224 -1.33 -12.16 -11.27
CA GLU A 224 -0.29 -12.80 -10.45
C GLU A 224 -0.84 -13.33 -9.12
N TYR A 225 -1.72 -12.58 -8.48
CA TYR A 225 -2.27 -12.94 -7.18
C TYR A 225 -3.42 -13.94 -7.25
N ARG A 226 -4.09 -14.04 -8.41
CA ARG A 226 -5.11 -15.04 -8.70
C ARG A 226 -4.52 -16.34 -9.26
N GLY A 227 -3.48 -16.26 -10.10
CA GLY A 227 -2.99 -17.36 -10.93
C GLY A 227 -2.17 -18.47 -10.26
N VAL A 228 -2.28 -18.69 -8.94
CA VAL A 228 -1.53 -19.76 -8.24
C VAL A 228 -2.46 -20.88 -7.75
N GLU A 229 -3.73 -20.88 -8.16
CA GLU A 229 -4.75 -21.82 -7.65
C GLU A 229 -4.61 -23.27 -8.19
N GLU A 230 -3.69 -23.54 -9.12
CA GLU A 230 -3.76 -24.78 -9.92
C GLU A 230 -2.81 -25.93 -9.53
N THR A 231 -2.01 -25.85 -8.45
CA THR A 231 -1.09 -26.97 -8.11
C THR A 231 -1.17 -27.49 -6.68
N SER A 232 -2.11 -27.05 -5.85
CA SER A 232 -2.37 -27.70 -4.57
C SER A 232 -3.85 -28.03 -4.44
N LYS A 233 -4.29 -29.03 -5.23
CA LYS A 233 -5.44 -29.83 -4.80
C LYS A 233 -5.09 -30.36 -3.40
N PRO A 234 -5.84 -30.04 -2.34
CA PRO A 234 -5.67 -30.74 -1.09
C PRO A 234 -5.87 -32.23 -1.37
N ALA A 235 -5.03 -33.09 -0.79
CA ALA A 235 -5.29 -34.52 -0.80
C ALA A 235 -6.71 -34.72 -0.27
N GLU A 236 -7.58 -35.28 -1.09
CA GLU A 236 -8.94 -35.65 -0.70
C GLU A 236 -8.81 -36.67 0.44
N GLY A 237 -9.07 -36.23 1.67
CA GLY A 237 -9.09 -37.11 2.83
C GLY A 237 -8.62 -36.46 4.12
N GLU A 238 -9.41 -35.52 4.66
CA GLU A 238 -9.49 -35.29 6.12
C GLU A 238 -10.59 -34.24 6.40
N CYS A 239 -11.84 -34.68 6.29
CA CYS A 239 -12.93 -34.21 7.14
C CYS A 239 -13.63 -35.46 7.67
N ALA A 240 -13.19 -35.91 8.84
CA ALA A 240 -13.95 -36.72 9.78
C ALA A 240 -14.03 -35.93 11.08
#